data_AF-A0A518HJ42-F1
#
_entry.id   AF-A0A518HJ42-F1
#
_cell.length_a   1.000
_cell.length_b   1.000
_cell.length_c   1.000
_cell.angle_alpha   90.00
_cell.angle_beta   90.00
_cell.angle_gamma   90.00
#
_symmetry.space_group_name_H-M   'P 1'
#
loop_
_entity.id
_entity.type
_entity.pdbx_description
1 polymer ?
#
loop_
_entity_poly.entity_id
_entity_poly.type
_entity_poly.pdbx_seq_one_letter_code
_entity_poly.pdbx_strand_id
1 'polypeptide(L)'
;MFEEALEDGILEPREEQQLSQLAISLGVELEFAKEDELRIAVCRLAYELDSGNFVPQDAGSAPFKMGAKEELLAHSKVYWHEIVTLKRPAGIPLGGDNYLKEIGSGVAYLTTKQVSMVGALQSKKFTLSSVQRVTRYTDGVLFNRSSGKSVFVKMPMDSEAPARFALIAEHACSGEPVLGFMPSAAFIPKSVAVDASATVPNQSQRIQQSDADPRYTFRVVGDFVGNRESYIRKLRTGDPIVLVREPTNEHDPHAVAVYDSARHQLGYLKRDVAYWFSPLLGRKPDAKAQVHCFSSEGSLIVGVYV
;
A
#
# COMPACT_ATOMS: atom_id res chain seq x y z
N MET A 1 17.51 -8.96 -3.99
CA MET A 1 16.79 -8.98 -5.29
C MET A 1 15.29 -9.24 -5.14
N PHE A 2 14.83 -10.33 -4.50
CA PHE A 2 13.39 -10.56 -4.33
C PHE A 2 12.72 -9.52 -3.44
N GLU A 3 13.35 -9.16 -2.32
CA GLU A 3 12.91 -8.03 -1.48
C GLU A 3 12.93 -6.72 -2.26
N GLU A 4 13.96 -6.47 -3.07
CA GLU A 4 14.07 -5.26 -3.90
C GLU A 4 12.94 -5.13 -4.93
N ALA A 5 12.47 -6.25 -5.49
CA ALA A 5 11.34 -6.27 -6.43
C ALA A 5 9.98 -6.08 -5.75
N LEU A 6 9.92 -6.12 -4.41
CA LEU A 6 8.70 -5.90 -3.64
C LEU A 6 8.78 -4.65 -2.75
N GLU A 7 9.91 -3.95 -2.74
CA GLU A 7 10.19 -2.78 -1.88
C GLU A 7 9.23 -1.61 -2.14
N ASP A 8 8.82 -1.41 -3.40
CA ASP A 8 7.85 -0.37 -3.76
C ASP A 8 6.39 -0.88 -3.73
N GLY A 9 6.17 -2.10 -3.25
CA GLY A 9 4.84 -2.69 -3.09
C GLY A 9 4.13 -3.02 -4.41
N ILE A 10 4.85 -3.03 -5.52
CA ILE A 10 4.35 -3.35 -6.87
C ILE A 10 5.27 -4.42 -7.43
N LEU A 11 4.73 -5.44 -8.11
CA LEU A 11 5.56 -6.45 -8.78
C LEU A 11 5.31 -6.44 -10.28
N GLU A 12 6.30 -5.99 -11.05
CA GLU A 12 6.18 -5.93 -12.50
C GLU A 12 6.41 -7.30 -13.18
N PRO A 13 5.78 -7.57 -14.34
CA PRO A 13 6.02 -8.79 -15.09
C PRO A 13 7.48 -9.01 -15.48
N ARG A 14 8.25 -7.92 -15.69
CA ARG A 14 9.68 -7.99 -16.02
C ARG A 14 10.52 -8.41 -14.82
N GLU A 15 10.21 -7.91 -13.64
CA GLU A 15 10.88 -8.27 -12.39
C GLU A 15 10.60 -9.73 -12.05
N GLU A 16 9.36 -10.17 -12.22
CA GLU A 16 8.98 -11.57 -12.05
C GLU A 16 9.71 -12.51 -13.03
N GLN A 17 9.85 -12.10 -14.30
CA GLN A 17 10.62 -12.84 -15.31
C GLN A 17 12.11 -12.89 -14.97
N GLN A 18 12.70 -11.80 -14.49
CA GLN A 18 14.09 -11.76 -14.06
C GLN A 18 14.33 -12.70 -12.87
N LEU A 19 13.45 -12.67 -11.87
CA LEU A 19 13.49 -13.57 -10.72
C LEU A 19 13.42 -15.05 -11.15
N SER A 20 12.53 -15.36 -12.08
CA SER A 20 12.38 -16.71 -12.63
C SER A 20 13.62 -17.16 -13.42
N GLN A 21 14.19 -16.29 -14.24
CA GLN A 21 15.40 -16.58 -15.02
C GLN A 21 16.63 -16.79 -14.13
N LEU A 22 16.76 -16.00 -13.07
CA LEU A 22 17.83 -16.18 -12.09
C LEU A 22 17.71 -17.51 -11.34
N ALA A 23 16.52 -17.89 -10.91
CA ALA A 23 16.27 -19.20 -10.31
C ALA A 23 16.70 -20.36 -11.23
N ILE A 24 16.30 -20.30 -12.50
CA ILE A 24 16.65 -21.30 -13.51
C ILE A 24 18.17 -21.34 -13.73
N SER A 25 18.83 -20.18 -13.87
CA SER A 25 20.29 -20.11 -14.12
C SER A 25 21.14 -20.55 -12.93
N LEU A 26 20.62 -20.41 -11.71
CA LEU A 26 21.25 -20.91 -10.48
C LEU A 26 20.92 -22.37 -10.20
N GLY A 27 19.99 -22.98 -10.95
CA GLY A 27 19.53 -24.36 -10.76
C GLY A 27 18.76 -24.56 -9.45
N VAL A 28 18.11 -23.50 -8.94
CA VAL A 28 17.39 -23.50 -7.67
C VAL A 28 15.89 -23.39 -7.96
N GLU A 29 15.08 -24.28 -7.37
CA GLU A 29 13.63 -24.08 -7.31
C GLU A 29 13.31 -23.04 -6.23
N LEU A 30 12.59 -21.99 -6.59
CA LEU A 30 12.13 -20.98 -5.65
C LEU A 30 10.93 -21.54 -4.87
N GLU A 31 11.15 -21.96 -3.64
CA GLU A 31 10.08 -22.22 -2.68
C GLU A 31 9.86 -20.98 -1.81
N PHE A 32 8.63 -20.46 -1.83
CA PHE A 32 8.25 -19.29 -1.03
C PHE A 32 7.52 -19.71 0.25
N ALA A 33 7.72 -18.96 1.33
CA ALA A 33 6.84 -19.10 2.48
C ALA A 33 5.44 -18.57 2.13
N LYS A 34 4.40 -19.07 2.81
CA LYS A 34 3.01 -18.63 2.60
C LYS A 34 2.82 -17.11 2.71
N GLU A 35 3.59 -16.46 3.59
CA GLU A 35 3.56 -15.00 3.75
C GLU A 35 4.14 -14.28 2.53
N ASP A 36 5.16 -14.86 1.90
CA ASP A 36 5.78 -14.31 0.71
C ASP A 36 4.92 -14.56 -0.53
N GLU A 37 4.31 -15.73 -0.65
CA GLU A 37 3.28 -16.01 -1.67
C GLU A 37 2.15 -14.98 -1.62
N LEU A 38 1.68 -14.64 -0.41
CA LEU A 38 0.67 -13.60 -0.22
C LEU A 38 1.19 -12.23 -0.65
N ARG A 39 2.39 -11.82 -0.23
CA ARG A 39 2.99 -10.54 -0.62
C ARG A 39 3.12 -10.41 -2.14
N ILE A 40 3.59 -11.46 -2.80
CA ILE A 40 3.71 -11.55 -4.26
C ILE A 40 2.35 -11.35 -4.92
N ALA A 41 1.34 -12.10 -4.46
CA ALA A 41 -0.01 -12.03 -5.01
C ALA A 41 -0.60 -10.62 -4.89
N VAL A 42 -0.38 -9.94 -3.75
CA VAL A 42 -0.91 -8.60 -3.50
C VAL A 42 -0.12 -7.53 -4.27
N CYS A 43 1.20 -7.65 -4.41
CA CYS A 43 2.01 -6.73 -5.22
C CYS A 43 1.73 -6.89 -6.73
N ARG A 44 1.46 -8.11 -7.20
CA ARG A 44 0.98 -8.34 -8.56
C ARG A 44 -0.40 -7.72 -8.77
N LEU A 45 -1.32 -7.90 -7.82
CA LEU A 45 -2.64 -7.29 -7.90
C LEU A 45 -2.58 -5.75 -7.90
N ALA A 46 -1.69 -5.16 -7.11
CA ALA A 46 -1.42 -3.72 -7.13
C ALA A 46 -1.03 -3.25 -8.53
N TYR A 47 -0.07 -3.93 -9.16
CA TYR A 47 0.31 -3.66 -10.54
C TYR A 47 -0.86 -3.79 -11.52
N GLU A 48 -1.66 -4.85 -11.42
CA GLU A 48 -2.82 -5.08 -12.29
C GLU A 48 -3.86 -3.96 -12.17
N LEU A 49 -4.15 -3.51 -10.95
CA LEU A 49 -5.08 -2.41 -10.68
C LEU A 49 -4.54 -1.09 -11.24
N ASP A 50 -3.28 -0.78 -10.98
CA ASP A 50 -2.67 0.50 -11.35
C ASP A 50 -2.40 0.62 -12.86
N SER A 51 -2.10 -0.51 -13.51
CA SER A 51 -1.95 -0.58 -14.97
C SER A 51 -3.29 -0.66 -15.72
N GLY A 52 -4.42 -0.79 -15.01
CA GLY A 52 -5.75 -0.94 -15.60
C GLY A 52 -5.99 -2.31 -16.26
N ASN A 53 -5.11 -3.29 -16.02
CA ASN A 53 -5.21 -4.65 -16.55
C ASN A 53 -5.92 -5.61 -15.60
N PHE A 54 -6.43 -5.11 -14.47
CA PHE A 54 -7.16 -5.92 -13.52
C PHE A 54 -8.40 -6.58 -14.16
N VAL A 55 -8.44 -7.91 -14.06
CA VAL A 55 -9.60 -8.72 -14.46
C VAL A 55 -10.15 -9.40 -13.20
N PRO A 56 -11.43 -9.23 -12.86
CA PRO A 56 -12.04 -9.93 -11.75
C PRO A 56 -11.94 -11.45 -11.96
N GLN A 57 -11.16 -12.13 -11.11
CA GLN A 57 -11.04 -13.59 -11.14
C GLN A 57 -12.36 -14.24 -10.70
N ASP A 58 -13.06 -13.61 -9.76
CA ASP A 58 -14.34 -14.03 -9.24
C ASP A 58 -15.48 -13.49 -10.10
N ALA A 59 -15.61 -13.95 -11.35
CA ALA A 59 -16.80 -13.74 -12.18
C ALA A 59 -18.00 -14.58 -11.67
N GLY A 60 -18.17 -14.68 -10.35
CA GLY A 60 -19.24 -15.41 -9.69
C GLY A 60 -20.52 -14.59 -9.56
N SER A 61 -21.67 -15.27 -9.49
CA SER A 61 -22.93 -14.59 -9.17
C SER A 61 -22.98 -14.25 -7.67
N ALA A 62 -23.05 -12.97 -7.34
CA ALA A 62 -23.40 -12.55 -5.99
C ALA A 62 -24.78 -13.13 -5.58
N PRO A 63 -25.03 -13.43 -4.29
CA PRO A 63 -26.30 -14.00 -3.82
C PRO A 63 -27.47 -12.99 -3.85
N PHE A 64 -27.30 -11.88 -4.56
CA PHE A 64 -28.27 -10.81 -4.70
C PHE A 64 -28.29 -10.30 -6.14
N LYS A 65 -29.42 -9.72 -6.55
CA LYS A 65 -29.56 -9.14 -7.88
C LYS A 65 -28.64 -7.93 -8.03
N MET A 66 -27.70 -8.02 -8.96
CA MET A 66 -26.83 -6.90 -9.35
C MET A 66 -27.56 -5.96 -10.32
N GLY A 67 -27.19 -4.68 -10.30
CA GLY A 67 -27.69 -3.68 -11.24
C GLY A 67 -27.14 -3.84 -12.65
N ALA A 68 -27.66 -3.07 -13.61
CA ALA A 68 -27.17 -3.10 -14.99
C ALA A 68 -25.68 -2.69 -15.07
N LYS A 69 -24.85 -3.47 -15.76
CA LYS A 69 -23.39 -3.27 -15.87
C LYS A 69 -22.67 -3.21 -14.51
N GLU A 70 -23.22 -3.89 -13.50
CA GLU A 70 -22.54 -4.07 -12.22
C GLU A 70 -21.83 -5.42 -12.23
N GLU A 71 -20.57 -5.42 -11.85
CA GLU A 71 -19.70 -6.60 -11.86
C GLU A 71 -19.18 -6.86 -10.45
N LEU A 72 -19.06 -8.14 -10.10
CA LEU A 72 -18.42 -8.57 -8.86
C LEU A 72 -16.91 -8.45 -9.02
N LEU A 73 -16.25 -7.81 -8.06
CA LEU A 73 -14.81 -7.58 -8.09
C LEU A 73 -14.06 -8.52 -7.13
N ALA A 74 -14.62 -8.72 -5.93
CA ALA A 74 -14.04 -9.58 -4.91
C ALA A 74 -15.07 -9.95 -3.85
N HIS A 75 -14.81 -11.02 -3.11
CA HIS A 75 -15.55 -11.35 -1.89
C HIS A 75 -14.66 -11.89 -0.77
N SER A 76 -15.04 -11.67 0.47
CA SER A 76 -14.32 -12.20 1.63
C SER A 76 -15.24 -12.48 2.82
N LYS A 77 -14.85 -13.44 3.67
CA LYS A 77 -15.52 -13.70 4.95
C LYS A 77 -15.13 -12.62 5.95
N VAL A 78 -16.13 -12.01 6.60
CA VAL A 78 -15.94 -10.78 7.37
C VAL A 78 -16.81 -10.70 8.61
N TYR A 79 -16.40 -9.86 9.54
CA TYR A 79 -17.25 -9.29 10.60
C TYR A 79 -17.38 -7.79 10.34
N TRP A 80 -18.59 -7.26 10.22
CA TRP A 80 -18.77 -5.83 9.97
C TRP A 80 -19.26 -5.09 11.21
N HIS A 81 -18.65 -3.93 11.41
CA HIS A 81 -18.85 -3.06 12.54
C HIS A 81 -19.27 -1.68 12.05
N GLU A 82 -20.14 -1.01 12.81
CA GLU A 82 -20.40 0.41 12.63
C GLU A 82 -19.53 1.22 13.59
N ILE A 83 -19.01 2.34 13.11
CA ILE A 83 -18.41 3.35 13.99
C ILE A 83 -19.56 4.12 14.65
N VAL A 84 -19.63 4.07 15.98
CA VAL A 84 -20.68 4.72 16.77
C VAL A 84 -20.06 5.68 17.77
N THR A 85 -20.59 6.89 17.86
CA THR A 85 -20.22 7.86 18.88
C THR A 85 -20.93 7.55 20.20
N LEU A 86 -20.19 7.58 21.31
CA LEU A 86 -20.77 7.43 22.63
C LEU A 86 -21.74 8.58 22.91
N LYS A 87 -22.98 8.26 23.30
CA LYS A 87 -23.93 9.25 23.81
C LYS A 87 -23.48 9.64 25.21
N ARG A 88 -23.12 10.91 25.42
CA ARG A 88 -22.68 11.44 26.72
C ARG A 88 -23.59 12.54 27.24
N PRO A 89 -23.64 12.74 28.57
CA PRO A 89 -24.29 13.91 29.19
C PRO A 89 -23.65 15.20 28.68
N ALA A 90 -24.44 16.25 28.49
CA ALA A 90 -23.95 17.54 28.01
C ALA A 90 -22.96 18.17 29.02
N GLY A 91 -21.82 18.70 28.53
CA GLY A 91 -20.97 19.63 29.30
C GLY A 91 -19.53 19.20 29.60
N ILE A 92 -19.07 18.01 29.19
CA ILE A 92 -17.68 17.56 29.42
C ILE A 92 -16.99 17.30 28.07
N PRO A 93 -16.05 18.17 27.62
CA PRO A 93 -15.29 17.93 26.41
C PRO A 93 -14.11 16.98 26.71
N LEU A 94 -14.18 15.76 26.19
CA LEU A 94 -13.05 14.84 26.09
C LEU A 94 -12.92 14.41 24.61
N GLY A 95 -11.71 14.32 24.08
CA GLY A 95 -11.47 13.89 22.70
C GLY A 95 -11.51 12.36 22.55
N GLY A 96 -12.04 11.86 21.42
CA GLY A 96 -11.87 10.45 20.99
C GLY A 96 -13.03 9.47 21.26
N ASP A 97 -14.28 9.90 21.24
CA ASP A 97 -15.44 9.13 21.77
C ASP A 97 -16.14 8.16 20.79
N ASN A 98 -15.40 7.45 19.93
CA ASN A 98 -15.97 6.47 18.99
C ASN A 98 -15.63 5.03 19.40
N TYR A 99 -16.56 4.10 19.17
CA TYR A 99 -16.32 2.66 19.34
C TYR A 99 -16.84 1.85 18.14
N LEU A 100 -16.28 0.65 17.95
CA LEU A 100 -16.75 -0.32 16.97
C LEU A 100 -17.91 -1.11 17.57
N LYS A 101 -19.10 -0.94 17.00
CA LYS A 101 -20.26 -1.78 17.31
C LYS A 101 -20.35 -2.89 16.28
N GLU A 102 -20.09 -4.14 16.68
CA GLU A 102 -20.33 -5.28 15.81
C GLU A 102 -21.83 -5.36 15.44
N ILE A 103 -22.09 -5.52 14.15
CA ILE A 103 -23.44 -5.64 13.62
C ILE A 103 -23.69 -7.08 13.20
N GLY A 104 -22.77 -7.69 12.48
CA GLY A 104 -22.90 -9.10 12.10
C GLY A 104 -21.68 -9.66 11.41
N SER A 105 -21.81 -10.91 10.96
CA SER A 105 -20.78 -11.67 10.27
C SER A 105 -21.35 -12.45 9.09
N GLY A 106 -20.51 -12.77 8.11
CA GLY A 106 -20.93 -13.38 6.85
C GLY A 106 -19.91 -13.13 5.75
N VAL A 107 -20.39 -12.93 4.52
CA VAL A 107 -19.56 -12.66 3.35
C VAL A 107 -19.81 -11.23 2.86
N ALA A 108 -18.75 -10.46 2.69
CA ALA A 108 -18.78 -9.18 2.00
C ALA A 108 -18.49 -9.39 0.52
N TYR A 109 -19.32 -8.80 -0.32
CA TYR A 109 -19.20 -8.79 -1.77
C TYR A 109 -18.93 -7.34 -2.20
N LEU A 110 -17.78 -7.11 -2.83
CA LEU A 110 -17.39 -5.84 -3.43
C LEU A 110 -17.71 -5.90 -4.92
N THR A 111 -18.45 -4.92 -5.40
CA THR A 111 -18.82 -4.77 -6.81
C THR A 111 -18.32 -3.43 -7.33
N THR A 112 -18.47 -3.18 -8.63
CA THR A 112 -18.19 -1.86 -9.24
C THR A 112 -19.03 -0.71 -8.67
N LYS A 113 -20.09 -0.98 -7.89
CA LYS A 113 -21.03 0.05 -7.41
C LYS A 113 -21.27 0.06 -5.91
N GLN A 114 -21.09 -1.06 -5.24
CA GLN A 114 -21.49 -1.22 -3.84
C GLN A 114 -20.67 -2.28 -3.11
N VAL A 115 -20.71 -2.18 -1.78
CA VAL A 115 -20.33 -3.25 -0.85
C VAL A 115 -21.59 -3.80 -0.22
N SER A 116 -21.78 -5.11 -0.33
CA SER A 116 -22.90 -5.85 0.25
C SER A 116 -22.39 -6.92 1.19
N MET A 117 -22.74 -6.81 2.47
CA MET A 117 -22.44 -7.78 3.51
C MET A 117 -23.67 -8.65 3.75
N VAL A 118 -23.55 -9.95 3.51
CA VAL A 118 -24.63 -10.92 3.61
C VAL A 118 -24.28 -11.94 4.67
N GLY A 119 -25.05 -11.94 5.77
CA GLY A 119 -24.97 -12.92 6.85
C GLY A 119 -26.29 -13.66 7.02
N ALA A 120 -26.26 -14.73 7.81
CA ALA A 120 -27.45 -15.57 8.05
C ALA A 120 -28.58 -14.81 8.76
N LEU A 121 -28.24 -13.89 9.67
CA LEU A 121 -29.20 -13.17 10.52
C LEU A 121 -29.31 -11.68 10.18
N GLN A 122 -28.27 -11.11 9.58
CA GLN A 122 -28.21 -9.69 9.27
C GLN A 122 -27.53 -9.48 7.93
N SER A 123 -27.99 -8.46 7.20
CA SER A 123 -27.38 -8.01 5.96
C SER A 123 -27.28 -6.50 5.97
N LYS A 124 -26.23 -5.98 5.36
CA LYS A 124 -25.98 -4.54 5.25
C LYS A 124 -25.42 -4.25 3.87
N LYS A 125 -25.80 -3.12 3.27
CA LYS A 125 -25.22 -2.66 2.00
C LYS A 125 -25.00 -1.17 2.00
N PHE A 126 -24.03 -0.72 1.21
CA PHE A 126 -23.83 0.69 0.91
C PHE A 126 -23.17 0.85 -0.47
N THR A 127 -23.45 1.97 -1.14
CA THR A 127 -22.85 2.28 -2.44
C THR A 127 -21.45 2.84 -2.28
N LEU A 128 -20.56 2.55 -3.22
CA LEU A 128 -19.20 3.12 -3.26
C LEU A 128 -19.22 4.64 -3.43
N SER A 129 -20.24 5.18 -4.11
CA SER A 129 -20.45 6.63 -4.20
C SER A 129 -20.68 7.32 -2.84
N SER A 130 -21.06 6.57 -1.80
CA SER A 130 -21.19 7.09 -0.44
C SER A 130 -19.89 7.04 0.37
N VAL A 131 -18.81 6.48 -0.18
CA VAL A 131 -17.52 6.30 0.48
C VAL A 131 -16.60 7.46 0.10
N GLN A 132 -16.11 8.19 1.08
CA GLN A 132 -15.12 9.27 0.88
C GLN A 132 -13.69 8.74 0.87
N ARG A 133 -13.43 7.73 1.70
CA ARG A 133 -12.10 7.15 1.83
C ARG A 133 -12.21 5.71 2.29
N VAL A 134 -11.38 4.87 1.71
CA VAL A 134 -11.11 3.52 2.20
C VAL A 134 -9.74 3.53 2.87
N THR A 135 -9.61 2.85 4.00
CA THR A 135 -8.34 2.75 4.72
C THR A 135 -8.14 1.30 5.13
N ARG A 136 -7.04 0.69 4.67
CA ARG A 136 -6.65 -0.66 5.05
C ARG A 136 -5.95 -0.67 6.40
N TYR A 137 -6.21 -1.70 7.18
CA TYR A 137 -5.57 -2.02 8.44
C TYR A 137 -5.13 -3.48 8.40
N THR A 138 -4.28 -3.87 9.35
CA THR A 138 -3.81 -5.26 9.48
C THR A 138 -4.92 -6.25 9.86
N ASP A 139 -6.07 -5.77 10.33
CA ASP A 139 -7.21 -6.61 10.74
C ASP A 139 -8.51 -6.27 10.00
N GLY A 140 -8.47 -5.45 8.96
CA GLY A 140 -9.67 -5.09 8.24
C GLY A 140 -9.56 -3.85 7.36
N VAL A 141 -10.72 -3.39 6.92
CA VAL A 141 -10.85 -2.24 6.02
C VAL A 141 -11.92 -1.30 6.55
N LEU A 142 -11.56 -0.02 6.70
CA LEU A 142 -12.50 1.03 7.05
C LEU A 142 -13.03 1.71 5.79
N PHE A 143 -14.34 1.68 5.62
CA PHE A 143 -15.07 2.51 4.66
C PHE A 143 -15.59 3.75 5.39
N ASN A 144 -14.88 4.87 5.23
CA ASN A 144 -15.30 6.16 5.75
C ASN A 144 -16.31 6.78 4.78
N ARG A 145 -17.53 7.05 5.25
CA ARG A 145 -18.67 7.39 4.40
C ARG A 145 -19.11 8.84 4.58
N SER A 146 -19.45 9.49 3.46
CA SER A 146 -20.04 10.83 3.44
C SER A 146 -21.48 10.83 3.95
N SER A 147 -22.16 9.70 3.83
CA SER A 147 -23.56 9.54 4.21
C SER A 147 -23.80 8.20 4.91
N GLY A 148 -24.57 8.26 5.99
CA GLY A 148 -24.76 7.13 6.90
C GLY A 148 -23.53 6.86 7.78
N LYS A 149 -23.60 5.77 8.56
CA LYS A 149 -22.49 5.38 9.44
C LYS A 149 -21.36 4.74 8.63
N SER A 150 -20.12 5.13 8.95
CA SER A 150 -18.91 4.47 8.47
C SER A 150 -18.85 3.03 8.96
N VAL A 151 -18.31 2.15 8.13
CA VAL A 151 -18.33 0.70 8.34
C VAL A 151 -16.90 0.19 8.37
N PHE A 152 -16.54 -0.53 9.41
CA PHE A 152 -15.29 -1.27 9.48
C PHE A 152 -15.57 -2.74 9.21
N VAL A 153 -14.93 -3.28 8.19
CA VAL A 153 -15.03 -4.68 7.79
C VAL A 153 -13.78 -5.38 8.29
N LYS A 154 -13.94 -6.12 9.39
CA LYS A 154 -12.88 -6.88 10.04
C LYS A 154 -12.67 -8.21 9.32
N MET A 155 -11.44 -8.47 8.90
CA MET A 155 -11.02 -9.71 8.26
C MET A 155 -9.52 -9.92 8.48
N PRO A 156 -9.07 -11.16 8.72
CA PRO A 156 -7.66 -11.43 8.88
C PRO A 156 -6.96 -11.22 7.53
N MET A 157 -5.90 -10.44 7.55
CA MET A 157 -5.13 -10.01 6.37
C MET A 157 -4.00 -11.00 6.04
N ASP A 158 -4.13 -12.24 6.50
CA ASP A 158 -3.14 -13.32 6.41
C ASP A 158 -3.39 -14.27 5.23
N SER A 159 -4.41 -13.98 4.42
CA SER A 159 -4.83 -14.80 3.30
C SER A 159 -5.19 -13.93 2.11
N GLU A 160 -5.14 -14.56 0.93
CA GLU A 160 -5.24 -13.84 -0.34
C GLU A 160 -6.61 -13.15 -0.50
N ALA A 161 -7.72 -13.85 -0.27
CA ALA A 161 -9.05 -13.29 -0.50
C ALA A 161 -9.34 -11.99 0.32
N PRO A 162 -9.07 -11.92 1.64
CA PRO A 162 -9.13 -10.67 2.39
C PRO A 162 -8.21 -9.56 1.86
N ALA A 163 -6.96 -9.88 1.54
CA ALA A 163 -5.98 -8.91 1.05
C ALA A 163 -6.40 -8.34 -0.32
N ARG A 164 -6.84 -9.20 -1.24
CA ARG A 164 -7.40 -8.81 -2.55
C ARG A 164 -8.62 -7.91 -2.37
N PHE A 165 -9.59 -8.33 -1.55
CA PHE A 165 -10.78 -7.54 -1.26
C PHE A 165 -10.40 -6.14 -0.78
N ALA A 166 -9.42 -6.05 0.13
CA ALA A 166 -8.98 -4.79 0.70
C ALA A 166 -8.32 -3.87 -0.33
N LEU A 167 -7.43 -4.42 -1.17
CA LEU A 167 -6.70 -3.66 -2.17
C LEU A 167 -7.64 -3.13 -3.26
N ILE A 168 -8.55 -3.98 -3.76
CA ILE A 168 -9.55 -3.59 -4.75
C ILE A 168 -10.52 -2.55 -4.15
N ALA A 169 -10.92 -2.70 -2.89
CA ALA A 169 -11.77 -1.73 -2.21
C ALA A 169 -11.09 -0.36 -2.08
N GLU A 170 -9.79 -0.34 -1.77
CA GLU A 170 -9.01 0.89 -1.71
C GLU A 170 -8.95 1.55 -3.09
N HIS A 171 -8.52 0.81 -4.12
CA HIS A 171 -8.39 1.31 -5.49
C HIS A 171 -9.71 1.83 -6.05
N ALA A 172 -10.81 1.07 -5.88
CA ALA A 172 -12.13 1.45 -6.39
C ALA A 172 -12.69 2.74 -5.77
N CYS A 173 -12.18 3.17 -4.62
CA CYS A 173 -12.62 4.40 -3.94
C CYS A 173 -11.60 5.54 -4.00
N SER A 174 -10.30 5.25 -4.00
CA SER A 174 -9.25 6.27 -4.06
C SER A 174 -9.03 6.77 -5.49
N GLY A 175 -9.12 5.88 -6.50
CA GLY A 175 -8.68 6.18 -7.86
C GLY A 175 -7.18 6.52 -7.96
N GLU A 176 -6.43 6.25 -6.89
CA GLU A 176 -4.99 6.46 -6.78
C GLU A 176 -4.29 5.10 -6.79
N PRO A 177 -3.01 5.05 -7.19
CA PRO A 177 -2.20 3.84 -7.13
C PRO A 177 -2.26 3.16 -5.76
N VAL A 178 -2.42 1.85 -5.74
CA VAL A 178 -2.52 1.07 -4.48
C VAL A 178 -1.26 0.27 -4.25
N LEU A 179 -0.63 0.46 -3.09
CA LEU A 179 0.56 -0.30 -2.73
C LEU A 179 0.18 -1.66 -2.17
N GLY A 180 0.69 -2.74 -2.75
CA GLY A 180 0.38 -4.10 -2.36
C GLY A 180 1.01 -4.52 -1.03
N PHE A 181 1.97 -3.76 -0.49
CA PHE A 181 2.71 -4.19 0.69
C PHE A 181 1.84 -4.19 1.96
N MET A 182 1.80 -5.34 2.63
CA MET A 182 1.13 -5.53 3.91
C MET A 182 2.17 -5.44 5.01
N PRO A 183 2.08 -4.50 5.96
CA PRO A 183 3.05 -4.41 7.04
C PRO A 183 2.92 -5.63 7.96
N SER A 184 3.86 -6.57 7.84
CA SER A 184 4.22 -7.51 8.91
C SER A 184 5.72 -7.38 9.18
N ALA A 185 6.10 -7.50 10.45
CA ALA A 185 7.48 -7.31 10.87
C ALA A 185 8.37 -8.42 10.30
N ALA A 186 9.33 -8.02 9.46
CA ALA A 186 10.42 -8.82 8.88
C ALA A 186 10.02 -9.87 7.82
N PHE A 187 10.68 -9.80 6.67
CA PHE A 187 10.91 -10.94 5.79
C PHE A 187 11.98 -11.80 6.47
N ILE A 188 11.60 -13.00 6.92
CA ILE A 188 12.57 -14.00 7.39
C ILE A 188 12.58 -15.10 6.34
N PRO A 189 13.54 -15.09 5.40
CA PRO A 189 13.70 -16.21 4.48
C PRO A 189 13.99 -17.46 5.29
N LYS A 190 13.25 -18.54 5.03
CA LYS A 190 13.54 -19.84 5.64
C LYS A 190 14.80 -20.41 5.00
N SER A 191 15.92 -20.11 5.65
CA SER A 191 17.29 -20.62 5.49
C SER A 191 18.20 -19.94 4.45
N VAL A 192 19.13 -19.13 4.97
CA VAL A 192 20.54 -19.29 4.65
C VAL A 192 21.20 -19.75 5.94
N ALA A 193 21.66 -21.00 5.98
CA ALA A 193 22.33 -21.54 7.15
C ALA A 193 23.71 -20.88 7.30
N VAL A 194 23.85 -19.92 8.21
CA VAL A 194 25.06 -19.75 9.02
C VAL A 194 24.67 -19.17 10.39
N ASP A 195 25.11 -19.85 11.45
CA ASP A 195 24.96 -19.50 12.85
C ASP A 195 25.42 -18.09 13.21
N ALA A 196 24.58 -17.35 13.96
CA ALA A 196 25.00 -16.68 15.20
C ALA A 196 23.80 -15.94 15.85
N SER A 197 23.30 -16.54 16.92
CA SER A 197 22.74 -15.94 18.14
C SER A 197 22.67 -14.41 18.26
N ALA A 198 21.44 -13.88 18.42
CA ALA A 198 21.15 -12.77 19.34
C ALA A 198 19.66 -12.70 19.70
N THR A 199 19.41 -12.44 20.98
CA THR A 199 18.15 -12.52 21.72
C THR A 199 17.16 -11.42 21.37
N VAL A 200 15.89 -11.78 21.29
CA VAL A 200 14.73 -10.88 21.05
C VAL A 200 14.38 -10.11 22.34
N PRO A 201 14.04 -8.82 22.25
CA PRO A 201 13.05 -8.23 23.13
C PRO A 201 11.78 -7.82 22.38
N ASN A 202 10.69 -8.30 22.94
CA ASN A 202 9.31 -7.99 22.67
C ASN A 202 8.99 -6.53 23.06
N GLN A 203 8.31 -5.77 22.21
CA GLN A 203 7.35 -4.76 22.65
C GLN A 203 6.49 -4.23 21.49
N SER A 204 5.25 -4.70 21.49
CA SER A 204 4.09 -4.05 20.88
C SER A 204 3.96 -2.60 21.34
N GLN A 205 4.03 -1.66 20.39
CA GLN A 205 3.55 -0.30 20.57
C GLN A 205 2.52 0.08 19.50
N ARG A 206 1.43 0.61 20.04
CA ARG A 206 0.20 1.12 19.44
C ARG A 206 0.54 2.27 18.49
N ILE A 207 0.31 2.14 17.19
CA ILE A 207 0.56 3.23 16.25
C ILE A 207 -0.59 4.24 16.35
N GLN A 208 -0.33 5.32 17.06
CA GLN A 208 -0.93 6.63 16.78
C GLN A 208 -0.23 7.14 15.52
N GLN A 209 -0.98 7.37 14.44
CA GLN A 209 -0.44 7.97 13.22
C GLN A 209 0.01 9.38 13.56
N SER A 210 1.31 9.55 13.76
CA SER A 210 1.94 10.84 14.02
C SER A 210 2.32 11.50 12.69
N ASP A 211 2.36 12.83 12.65
CA ASP A 211 2.89 13.63 11.53
C ASP A 211 4.36 13.32 11.18
N ALA A 212 5.00 12.34 11.86
CA ALA A 212 6.40 11.99 11.71
C ALA A 212 6.68 10.90 10.67
N ASP A 213 5.66 10.21 10.15
CA ASP A 213 5.83 9.18 9.12
C ASP A 213 5.61 9.77 7.72
N PRO A 214 6.48 9.44 6.73
CA PRO A 214 6.30 9.93 5.38
C PRO A 214 5.04 9.35 4.75
N ARG A 215 4.32 10.18 4.01
CA ARG A 215 3.12 9.77 3.27
C ARG A 215 3.46 8.89 2.07
N TYR A 216 4.61 9.14 1.45
CA TYR A 216 5.15 8.34 0.35
C TYR A 216 6.63 8.09 0.58
N THR A 217 7.13 6.92 0.19
CA THR A 217 8.55 6.59 0.17
C THR A 217 8.96 6.17 -1.23
N PHE A 218 10.10 6.66 -1.70
CA PHE A 218 10.59 6.36 -3.04
C PHE A 218 12.07 6.00 -3.02
N ARG A 219 12.45 4.93 -3.72
CA ARG A 219 13.84 4.62 -4.02
C ARG A 219 14.34 5.58 -5.11
N VAL A 220 15.51 6.16 -4.88
CA VAL A 220 16.22 6.96 -5.88
C VAL A 220 16.97 6.02 -6.81
N VAL A 221 16.80 6.22 -8.12
CA VAL A 221 17.49 5.44 -9.17
C VAL A 221 18.48 6.31 -9.95
N GLY A 222 19.45 5.66 -10.59
CA GLY A 222 20.57 6.35 -11.27
C GLY A 222 21.53 7.02 -10.29
N ASP A 223 21.60 6.49 -9.08
CA ASP A 223 22.48 6.85 -7.96
C ASP A 223 23.96 6.51 -8.21
N PHE A 224 24.23 5.55 -9.08
CA PHE A 224 25.58 5.16 -9.50
C PHE A 224 26.19 6.04 -10.62
N VAL A 225 25.44 6.99 -11.18
CA VAL A 225 25.90 7.80 -12.31
C VAL A 225 26.73 9.00 -11.84
N GLY A 226 28.00 9.07 -12.25
CA GLY A 226 28.88 10.19 -11.92
C GLY A 226 29.23 10.24 -10.42
N ASN A 227 29.14 11.43 -9.81
CA ASN A 227 29.50 11.63 -8.39
C ASN A 227 28.32 11.42 -7.42
N ARG A 228 27.16 10.97 -7.90
CA ARG A 228 25.90 10.89 -7.15
C ARG A 228 26.01 10.01 -5.90
N GLU A 229 26.61 8.84 -6.03
CA GLU A 229 26.87 7.92 -4.91
C GLU A 229 27.70 8.58 -3.79
N SER A 230 28.70 9.39 -4.16
CA SER A 230 29.55 10.09 -3.18
C SER A 230 28.80 11.18 -2.40
N TYR A 231 27.75 11.75 -3.00
CA TYR A 231 26.86 12.69 -2.33
C TYR A 231 25.88 11.93 -1.40
N ILE A 232 25.31 10.82 -1.89
CA ILE A 232 24.39 9.97 -1.10
C ILE A 232 25.04 9.46 0.18
N ARG A 233 26.29 8.99 0.11
CA ARG A 233 27.04 8.50 1.29
C ARG A 233 27.27 9.54 2.39
N LYS A 234 27.14 10.84 2.07
CA LYS A 234 27.31 11.93 3.05
C LYS A 234 26.00 12.29 3.77
N LEU A 235 24.88 11.83 3.25
CA LEU A 235 23.56 12.09 3.79
C LEU A 235 23.29 11.24 5.04
N ARG A 236 22.37 11.72 5.87
CA ARG A 236 21.85 11.04 7.05
C ARG A 236 20.34 11.03 7.01
N THR A 237 19.72 10.05 7.67
CA THR A 237 18.27 10.02 7.88
C THR A 237 17.79 11.34 8.49
N GLY A 238 16.73 11.90 7.91
CA GLY A 238 16.17 13.20 8.25
C GLY A 238 16.72 14.37 7.44
N ASP A 239 17.80 14.19 6.66
CA ASP A 239 18.35 15.27 5.85
C ASP A 239 17.32 15.72 4.78
N PRO A 240 17.17 17.03 4.52
CA PRO A 240 16.20 17.53 3.56
C PRO A 240 16.57 17.16 2.13
N ILE A 241 15.55 16.78 1.35
CA ILE A 241 15.63 16.42 -0.05
C ILE A 241 14.73 17.36 -0.87
N VAL A 242 15.18 17.69 -2.07
CA VAL A 242 14.43 18.51 -3.02
C VAL A 242 14.05 17.65 -4.23
N LEU A 243 12.75 17.57 -4.50
CA LEU A 243 12.20 16.90 -5.68
C LEU A 243 11.86 17.95 -6.73
N VAL A 244 12.44 17.83 -7.92
CA VAL A 244 12.29 18.80 -9.01
C VAL A 244 11.75 18.10 -10.25
N ARG A 245 10.64 18.61 -10.79
CA ARG A 245 10.06 18.11 -12.04
C ARG A 245 10.86 18.65 -13.23
N GLU A 246 11.13 17.79 -14.21
CA GLU A 246 11.79 18.15 -15.46
C GLU A 246 10.86 17.91 -16.66
N PRO A 247 9.82 18.75 -16.86
CA PRO A 247 8.83 18.54 -17.92
C PRO A 247 9.39 18.63 -19.35
N THR A 248 10.58 19.20 -19.51
CA THR A 248 11.30 19.34 -20.78
C THR A 248 12.40 18.29 -20.95
N ASN A 249 12.46 17.28 -20.08
CA ASN A 249 13.46 16.22 -20.18
C ASN A 249 13.24 15.39 -21.46
N GLU A 250 14.31 15.18 -22.22
CA GLU A 250 14.26 14.54 -23.54
C GLU A 250 13.88 13.05 -23.50
N HIS A 251 14.07 12.40 -22.35
CA HIS A 251 13.83 10.96 -22.19
C HIS A 251 12.51 10.63 -21.48
N ASP A 252 12.01 11.54 -20.63
CA ASP A 252 10.76 11.35 -19.90
C ASP A 252 10.19 12.72 -19.44
N PRO A 253 9.07 13.20 -20.02
CA PRO A 253 8.45 14.47 -19.63
C PRO A 253 7.86 14.46 -18.21
N HIS A 254 7.80 13.32 -17.53
CA HIS A 254 7.38 13.23 -16.14
C HIS A 254 8.55 13.12 -15.17
N ALA A 255 9.79 13.12 -15.65
CA ALA A 255 10.98 12.92 -14.82
C ALA A 255 10.99 13.81 -13.58
N VAL A 256 11.27 13.20 -12.43
CA VAL A 256 11.46 13.88 -11.15
C VAL A 256 12.89 13.64 -10.71
N ALA A 257 13.70 14.69 -10.77
CA ALA A 257 15.08 14.70 -10.29
C ALA A 257 15.11 14.90 -8.76
N VAL A 258 16.04 14.22 -8.11
CA VAL A 258 16.24 14.24 -6.66
C VAL A 258 17.54 14.97 -6.35
N TYR A 259 17.48 15.98 -5.48
CA TYR A 259 18.63 16.79 -5.07
C TYR A 259 18.78 16.83 -3.55
N ASP A 260 20.01 17.04 -3.08
CA ASP A 260 20.28 17.44 -1.69
C ASP A 260 20.03 18.95 -1.46
N SER A 261 20.20 19.39 -0.21
CA SER A 261 20.10 20.81 0.15
C SER A 261 21.17 21.71 -0.47
N ALA A 262 22.31 21.14 -0.89
CA ALA A 262 23.39 21.81 -1.59
C ALA A 262 23.20 21.83 -3.12
N ARG A 263 22.06 21.33 -3.62
CA ARG A 263 21.71 21.20 -5.04
C ARG A 263 22.61 20.25 -5.84
N HIS A 264 23.27 19.30 -5.18
CA HIS A 264 23.84 18.16 -5.87
C HIS A 264 22.72 17.20 -6.25
N GLN A 265 22.70 16.78 -7.51
CA GLN A 265 21.77 15.75 -7.94
C GLN A 265 22.17 14.42 -7.33
N LEU A 266 21.21 13.67 -6.81
CA LEU A 266 21.37 12.36 -6.19
C LEU A 266 20.86 11.25 -7.13
N GLY A 267 19.91 11.59 -8.00
CA GLY A 267 19.36 10.68 -9.01
C GLY A 267 17.99 11.14 -9.48
N TYR A 268 17.16 10.17 -9.85
CA TYR A 268 15.78 10.36 -10.29
C TYR A 268 14.84 9.44 -9.52
N LEU A 269 13.55 9.76 -9.50
CA LEU A 269 12.53 8.75 -9.19
C LEU A 269 12.41 7.76 -10.35
N LYS A 270 12.00 6.52 -10.07
CA LYS A 270 11.67 5.54 -11.13
C LYS A 270 10.65 6.17 -12.11
N ARG A 271 10.76 5.85 -13.41
CA ARG A 271 9.93 6.43 -14.48
C ARG A 271 8.43 6.32 -14.19
N ASP A 272 7.96 5.14 -13.80
CA ASP A 272 6.52 4.93 -13.55
C ASP A 272 6.05 5.62 -12.28
N VAL A 273 6.92 5.73 -11.26
CA VAL A 273 6.67 6.57 -10.08
C VAL A 273 6.57 8.05 -10.47
N ALA A 274 7.51 8.53 -11.27
CA ALA A 274 7.57 9.89 -11.75
C ALA A 274 6.33 10.25 -12.60
N TYR A 275 5.85 9.31 -13.42
CA TYR A 275 4.64 9.46 -14.25
C TYR A 275 3.42 9.90 -13.43
N TRP A 276 3.11 9.21 -12.33
CA TRP A 276 1.95 9.57 -11.50
C TRP A 276 2.26 10.63 -10.44
N PHE A 277 3.48 10.65 -9.91
CA PHE A 277 3.86 11.54 -8.81
C PHE A 277 4.17 12.97 -9.27
N SER A 278 4.71 13.16 -10.47
CA SER A 278 5.07 14.48 -11.01
C SER A 278 3.86 15.44 -11.10
N PRO A 279 2.69 15.04 -11.60
CA PRO A 279 1.47 15.87 -11.51
C PRO A 279 1.08 16.23 -10.07
N LEU A 280 1.22 15.31 -9.12
CA LEU A 280 0.87 15.52 -7.71
C LEU A 280 1.82 16.51 -7.03
N LEU A 281 3.13 16.36 -7.28
CA LEU A 281 4.17 17.29 -6.83
C LEU A 281 3.93 18.69 -7.39
N GLY A 282 3.48 18.81 -8.65
CA GLY A 282 3.11 20.10 -9.25
C GLY A 282 1.93 20.79 -8.59
N ARG A 283 0.98 20.04 -8.03
CA ARG A 283 -0.20 20.58 -7.32
C ARG A 283 0.09 20.91 -5.85
N LYS A 284 1.17 20.37 -5.29
CA LYS A 284 1.55 20.50 -3.88
C LYS A 284 3.01 20.95 -3.73
N PRO A 285 3.30 22.24 -3.99
CA PRO A 285 4.67 22.76 -3.92
C PRO A 285 5.25 22.74 -2.49
N ASP A 286 4.40 22.65 -1.46
CA ASP A 286 4.82 22.63 -0.06
C ASP A 286 5.15 21.22 0.46
N ALA A 287 5.13 20.20 -0.40
CA ALA A 287 5.51 18.85 -0.04
C ALA A 287 6.96 18.82 0.46
N LYS A 288 7.17 18.37 1.70
CA LYS A 288 8.51 18.25 2.28
C LYS A 288 9.05 16.87 1.95
N ALA A 289 10.28 16.81 1.46
CA ALA A 289 10.96 15.54 1.27
C ALA A 289 12.21 15.48 2.16
N GLN A 290 12.49 14.30 2.71
CA GLN A 290 13.67 14.04 3.55
C GLN A 290 14.22 12.65 3.26
N VAL A 291 15.47 12.42 3.62
CA VAL A 291 16.06 11.08 3.64
C VAL A 291 15.33 10.25 4.68
N HIS A 292 14.64 9.20 4.24
CA HIS A 292 13.91 8.32 5.14
C HIS A 292 14.82 7.22 5.68
N CYS A 293 15.46 6.50 4.79
CA CYS A 293 16.42 5.44 5.13
C CYS A 293 17.32 5.12 3.93
N PHE A 294 18.22 4.18 4.13
CA PHE A 294 19.07 3.61 3.09
C PHE A 294 18.75 2.13 2.96
N SER A 295 18.80 1.59 1.75
CA SER A 295 18.70 0.13 1.54
C SER A 295 19.93 -0.58 2.12
N SER A 296 19.86 -1.91 2.22
CA SER A 296 21.00 -2.76 2.63
C SER A 296 22.24 -2.58 1.74
N GLU A 297 22.04 -2.18 0.48
CA GLU A 297 23.09 -1.90 -0.51
C GLU A 297 23.56 -0.43 -0.52
N GLY A 298 22.94 0.42 0.30
CA GLY A 298 23.28 1.84 0.41
C GLY A 298 22.56 2.78 -0.57
N SER A 299 21.56 2.28 -1.33
CA SER A 299 20.70 3.13 -2.15
C SER A 299 19.83 4.03 -1.26
N LEU A 300 19.55 5.23 -1.74
CA LEU A 300 18.79 6.24 -1.02
C LEU A 300 17.28 6.01 -1.13
N ILE A 301 16.58 6.04 0.00
CA ILE A 301 15.11 6.07 0.08
C ILE A 301 14.67 7.43 0.64
N VAL A 302 13.84 8.12 -0.14
CA VAL A 302 13.31 9.44 0.19
C VAL A 302 11.89 9.32 0.71
N GLY A 303 11.59 9.93 1.84
CA GLY A 303 10.25 10.09 2.39
C GLY A 303 9.66 11.44 2.02
N VAL A 304 8.40 11.46 1.58
CA VAL A 304 7.65 12.68 1.25
C VAL A 304 6.50 12.87 2.24
N TYR A 305 6.48 14.02 2.87
CA TYR A 305 5.54 14.45 3.91
C TYR A 305 4.62 15.52 3.31
N VAL A 306 3.30 15.24 3.28
CA VAL A 306 2.30 15.99 2.51
C VAL A 306 1.00 16.20 3.27
#